data_AF-A0A2V5MCU5-F1
#
_entry.id   AF-A0A2V5MCU5-F1
#
_cell.length_a   1.000
_cell.length_b   1.000
_cell.length_c   1.000
_cell.angle_alpha   90.00
_cell.angle_beta   90.00
_cell.angle_gamma   90.00
#
_symmetry.space_group_name_H-M   'P 1'
#
loop_
_entity.id
_entity.type
_entity.pdbx_description
1 polymer ?
#
loop_
_entity_poly.entity_id
_entity_poly.type
_entity_poly.pdbx_seq_one_letter_code
_entity_poly.pdbx_strand_id
1 'polypeptide(L)' 'WHYDILRALDYFQAVNAPGDPRLADAIEIVRGSKGEDGRWTLQNQYKGKTYFELERLDLPSRWNTLRALRVLRWWARKE' A
#
# COMPACT_ATOMS: atom_id res chain seq x y z
N TRP A 1 17.00 -3.11 -4.23
CA TRP A 1 15.90 -3.25 -3.26
C TRP A 1 15.24 -1.91 -3.10
N HIS A 2 13.91 -1.85 -3.20
CA HIS A 2 13.16 -0.62 -2.99
C HIS A 2 12.21 -0.85 -1.82
N TYR A 3 12.17 0.13 -0.92
CA TYR A 3 11.34 0.09 0.26
C TYR A 3 10.43 1.32 0.23
N ASP A 4 9.12 1.08 0.32
CA ASP A 4 8.12 2.13 0.31
C ASP A 4 7.29 2.07 1.60
N ILE A 5 6.54 3.14 1.84
CA ILE A 5 5.70 3.30 3.02
C ILE A 5 4.68 2.16 3.11
N LEU A 6 4.09 1.75 1.98
CA LEU A 6 3.11 0.67 1.94
C LEU A 6 3.73 -0.68 2.34
N ARG A 7 5.02 -0.92 2.04
CA ARG A 7 5.80 -2.08 2.49
C ARG A 7 6.00 -2.10 3.99
N ALA A 8 6.33 -0.96 4.59
CA ALA A 8 6.43 -0.85 6.03
C ALA A 8 5.08 -1.14 6.71
N LEU A 9 4.02 -0.48 6.26
CA LEU A 9 2.70 -0.58 6.87
C LEU A 9 2.08 -1.98 6.72
N ASP A 10 2.24 -2.61 5.56
CA ASP A 10 1.77 -3.97 5.30
C ASP A 10 2.48 -4.99 6.20
N TYR A 11 3.75 -4.74 6.58
CA TYR A 11 4.44 -5.54 7.59
C TYR A 11 3.82 -5.37 8.99
N PHE A 12 3.62 -4.13 9.47
CA PHE A 12 3.01 -3.88 10.78
C PHE A 12 1.60 -4.48 10.87
N GLN A 13 0.84 -4.38 9.79
CA GLN A 13 -0.46 -5.02 9.68
C GLN A 13 -0.36 -6.55 9.74
N ALA A 14 0.58 -7.15 9.01
CA ALA A 14 0.73 -8.61 8.94
C ALA A 14 1.09 -9.24 10.28
N VAL A 15 1.92 -8.55 11.09
CA VAL A 15 2.25 -8.99 12.45
C VAL A 15 1.22 -8.54 13.50
N ASN A 16 0.13 -7.90 13.06
CA ASN A 16 -0.91 -7.33 13.91
C ASN A 16 -0.33 -6.47 15.04
N ALA A 17 0.65 -5.62 14.72
CA ALA A 17 1.26 -4.72 15.68
C ALA A 17 0.19 -3.84 16.34
N PRO A 18 0.35 -3.44 17.61
CA PRO A 18 -0.46 -2.38 18.17
C PRO A 18 -0.26 -1.12 17.31
N GLY A 19 -1.34 -0.42 16.98
CA GLY A 19 -1.18 0.82 16.23
C GLY A 19 -0.32 1.82 17.00
N ASP A 20 0.37 2.68 16.29
CA ASP A 20 1.31 3.63 16.85
C ASP A 20 1.03 5.00 16.23
N PRO A 21 0.80 6.06 17.03
CA PRO A 21 0.53 7.40 16.50
C PRO A 21 1.57 7.90 15.49
N ARG A 22 2.81 7.43 15.57
CA ARG A 22 3.89 7.78 14.62
C ARG A 22 3.62 7.28 13.19
N LEU A 23 2.69 6.34 13.01
CA LEU A 23 2.27 5.83 11.71
C LEU A 23 1.14 6.65 11.08
N ALA A 24 0.55 7.60 11.79
CA ALA A 24 -0.62 8.36 11.33
C ALA A 24 -0.37 9.07 10.00
N ASP A 25 0.75 9.80 9.87
CA ASP A 25 1.10 10.50 8.62
C ASP A 25 1.22 9.54 7.44
N ALA A 26 1.79 8.36 7.67
CA ALA A 26 1.92 7.33 6.65
C ALA A 26 0.56 6.75 6.23
N ILE A 27 -0.37 6.60 7.17
CA ILE A 27 -1.74 6.18 6.89
C ILE A 27 -2.48 7.23 6.08
N GLU A 28 -2.33 8.52 6.41
CA GLU A 28 -2.96 9.61 5.66
C GLU A 28 -2.44 9.71 4.22
N ILE A 29 -1.14 9.48 3.99
CA ILE A 29 -0.60 9.36 2.63
C ILE A 29 -1.29 8.22 1.86
N VAL A 30 -1.49 7.06 2.50
CA VAL A 30 -2.20 5.94 1.86
C VAL A 30 -3.66 6.32 1.58
N ARG A 31 -4.38 6.95 2.52
CA ARG A 31 -5.77 7.39 2.32
C ARG A 31 -5.88 8.41 1.18
N GLY A 32 -5.01 9.41 1.16
CA GLY A 32 -5.00 10.47 0.14
C GLY A 32 -4.61 9.97 -1.26
N SER A 33 -3.90 8.85 -1.34
CA SER A 33 -3.51 8.23 -2.63
C SER A 33 -4.60 7.32 -3.22
N LYS A 34 -5.77 7.21 -2.58
CA LYS A 34 -6.89 6.41 -3.08
C LYS A 34 -7.51 7.09 -4.30
N GLY A 35 -7.57 6.39 -5.43
CA GLY A 35 -8.25 6.85 -6.64
C GLY A 35 -9.77 6.95 -6.46
N GLU A 36 -10.43 7.62 -7.39
CA GLU A 36 -11.90 7.78 -7.41
C GLU A 36 -12.63 6.44 -7.49
N ASP A 37 -12.04 5.45 -8.15
CA ASP A 37 -12.52 4.06 -8.23
C ASP A 37 -12.28 3.25 -6.95
N GLY A 38 -11.68 3.89 -5.94
CA GLY A 38 -11.32 3.32 -4.66
C GLY A 38 -10.10 2.41 -4.65
N ARG A 39 -9.28 2.45 -5.70
CA ARG A 39 -8.07 1.63 -5.86
C ARG A 39 -6.80 2.47 -5.80
N TRP A 40 -5.66 1.80 -5.67
CA TRP A 40 -4.33 2.42 -5.67
C TRP A 40 -3.60 2.04 -6.93
N THR A 41 -2.90 2.99 -7.55
CA THR A 41 -2.16 2.77 -8.79
C THR A 41 -0.83 2.05 -8.56
N LEU A 42 -0.27 1.47 -9.61
CA LEU A 42 1.13 1.04 -9.62
C LEU A 42 2.03 2.27 -9.86
N GLN A 43 2.74 2.72 -8.82
CA GLN A 43 3.59 3.92 -8.90
C GLN A 43 4.95 3.69 -9.54
N ASN A 44 5.48 2.46 -9.46
CA ASN A 44 6.85 2.16 -9.90
C ASN A 44 6.90 0.82 -10.64
N GLN A 45 7.64 0.82 -11.75
CA GLN A 45 8.17 -0.40 -12.36
C GLN A 45 9.69 -0.35 -12.27
N TYR A 46 10.27 -1.41 -11.72
CA TYR A 46 11.72 -1.50 -11.57
C TYR A 46 12.37 -2.04 -12.84
N LYS A 47 13.50 -1.45 -13.22
CA LYS A 47 14.26 -1.86 -14.42
C LYS A 47 14.78 -3.29 -14.26
N GLY A 48 14.66 -4.11 -15.30
CA GLY A 48 15.12 -5.50 -15.33
C GLY A 48 14.46 -6.30 -16.45
N LYS A 49 14.85 -7.58 -16.62
CA LYS A 49 14.14 -8.49 -17.54
C LYS A 49 12.83 -8.94 -16.89
N THR A 50 11.72 -8.55 -17.50
CA THR A 50 10.37 -8.98 -17.11
C THR A 50 9.90 -10.05 -18.09
N TYR A 51 9.60 -11.24 -17.59
CA TYR A 51 9.11 -12.34 -18.44
C TYR A 51 7.59 -12.24 -18.67
N PHE A 52 6.85 -11.66 -17.71
CA PHE A 52 5.42 -11.43 -17.79
C PHE A 52 5.04 -10.14 -17.07
N GLU A 53 4.31 -9.26 -17.75
CA GLU A 53 3.75 -8.06 -17.12
C GLU A 53 2.45 -8.41 -16.39
N LEU A 54 2.46 -8.32 -15.07
CA LEU A 54 1.28 -8.58 -14.24
C LEU A 54 0.38 -7.34 -14.08
N GLU A 55 0.96 -6.15 -14.15
CA GLU A 55 0.31 -4.86 -13.91
C GLU A 55 1.01 -3.76 -14.73
N ARG A 56 0.24 -2.73 -15.12
CA ARG A 56 0.74 -1.58 -15.88
C ARG A 56 0.88 -0.37 -14.96
N LEU A 57 1.90 0.45 -15.22
CA LEU A 57 2.08 1.75 -14.55
C LEU A 57 0.83 2.61 -14.68
N ASP A 58 0.58 3.40 -13.64
CA ASP A 58 -0.50 4.40 -13.54
C ASP A 58 -1.92 3.83 -13.67
N LEU A 59 -2.07 2.51 -13.81
CA LEU A 59 -3.36 1.83 -13.72
C LEU A 59 -3.59 1.33 -12.29
N PRO A 60 -4.86 1.17 -11.89
CA PRO A 60 -5.22 0.52 -10.64
C PRO A 60 -4.51 -0.83 -10.45
N SER A 61 -3.64 -0.91 -9.44
CA SER A 61 -2.90 -2.11 -9.06
C SER A 61 -3.72 -2.95 -8.10
N ARG A 62 -3.89 -4.23 -8.44
CA ARG A 62 -4.53 -5.25 -7.60
C ARG A 62 -3.73 -5.45 -6.32
N TRP A 63 -2.40 -5.49 -6.42
CA TRP A 63 -1.53 -5.72 -5.27
C TRP A 63 -1.48 -4.53 -4.32
N ASN A 64 -1.30 -3.31 -4.82
CA ASN A 64 -1.29 -2.12 -3.97
C ASN A 64 -2.67 -1.90 -3.34
N THR A 65 -3.74 -2.14 -4.09
CA THR A 65 -5.11 -2.06 -3.55
C THR A 65 -5.32 -3.06 -2.42
N LEU A 66 -4.92 -4.33 -2.59
CA LEU A 66 -5.04 -5.33 -1.53
C LEU A 66 -4.30 -4.92 -0.25
N ARG A 67 -3.05 -4.45 -0.40
CA ARG A 67 -2.18 -4.05 0.71
C ARG A 67 -2.72 -2.80 1.41
N ALA A 68 -3.13 -1.79 0.65
CA ALA A 68 -3.75 -0.58 1.20
C ALA A 68 -5.03 -0.92 1.98
N LEU A 69 -5.91 -1.77 1.44
CA LEU A 69 -7.13 -2.18 2.13
C LEU A 69 -6.86 -2.98 3.41
N ARG A 70 -5.79 -3.79 3.46
CA ARG A 70 -5.38 -4.49 4.68
C ARG A 70 -4.88 -3.50 5.72
N VAL A 71 -3.98 -2.60 5.33
CA VAL A 71 -3.41 -1.56 6.19
C VAL A 71 -4.50 -0.68 6.79
N LEU A 72 -5.40 -0.13 5.97
CA LEU A 72 -6.47 0.75 6.43
C LEU A 72 -7.45 0.05 7.37
N ARG A 73 -7.79 -1.23 7.10
CA ARG A 73 -8.63 -2.02 8.01
C ARG A 73 -7.93 -2.33 9.32
N TRP A 74 -6.63 -2.61 9.31
CA TRP A 74 -5.89 -2.81 10.54
C TRP A 74 -5.80 -1.54 11.38
N TRP A 75 -5.54 -0.40 10.76
CA TRP A 75 -5.51 0.88 11.45
C TRP A 75 -6.86 1.26 12.07
N ALA A 76 -7.96 1.06 11.33
CA ALA A 76 -9.31 1.36 11.81
C ALA A 76 -9.78 0.49 12.99
N ARG A 77 -9.17 -0.68 13.23
CA ARG A 77 -9.47 -1.51 14.42
C ARG A 77 -8.90 -0.93 15.72
N LYS A 78 -8.14 0.16 15.61
CA LYS A 78 -7.36 0.74 16.71
C LYS A 78 -7.96 2.05 17.23
N GLU A 79 -8.95 2.59 16.52
CA GLU A 79 -9.94 3.55 17.04
C GLU A 79 -11.01 2.82 17.84
#